data_AF-A0A453QFL4-F1
#
_entry.id   AF-A0A453QFL4-F1
#
_cell.length_a   1.000
_cell.length_b   1.000
_cell.length_c   1.000
_cell.angle_alpha   90.00
_cell.angle_beta   90.00
_cell.angle_gamma   90.00
#
_symmetry.space_group_name_H-M   'P 1'
#
loop_
_entity.id
_entity.type
_entity.pdbx_description
1 polymer ?
#
loop_
_entity_poly.entity_id
_entity_poly.type
_entity_poly.pdbx_seq_one_letter_code
_entity_poly.pdbx_strand_id
1 'polypeptide(L)'
;MCQEQFKKDMLLFLQLRHEELVANGQMVLTFLGRKHDDVYSASLNRLYGLLSQSVQSLVEEGLVKKEKLDSFNLPVYGPLMDEVKAVVDQSQQFELTHNKLFETNWDPYDDSEGNDVHDSV
;
A
#
# COMPACT_ATOMS: atom_id res chain seq x y z
N MET A 1 0.44 6.46 -13.38
CA MET A 1 -0.29 7.35 -12.45
C MET A 1 0.00 7.04 -10.98
N CYS A 2 -0.57 5.99 -10.36
CA CYS A 2 -0.37 5.76 -8.91
C CYS A 2 1.08 5.41 -8.52
N GLN A 3 1.77 4.61 -9.33
CA GLN A 3 3.19 4.28 -9.13
C GLN A 3 4.10 5.52 -9.20
N GLU A 4 3.89 6.39 -10.17
CA GLU A 4 4.68 7.62 -10.35
C GLU A 4 4.43 8.60 -9.20
N GLN A 5 3.18 8.67 -8.71
CA GLN A 5 2.83 9.50 -7.57
C GLN A 5 3.49 8.98 -6.29
N PHE A 6 3.40 7.67 -6.02
CA PHE A 6 4.14 7.02 -4.93
C PHE A 6 5.64 7.35 -4.99
N LYS A 7 6.25 7.22 -6.16
CA LYS A 7 7.68 7.52 -6.34
C LYS A 7 8.01 8.97 -5.98
N LYS A 8 7.22 9.93 -6.45
CA LYS A 8 7.40 11.36 -6.12
C LYS A 8 7.27 11.61 -4.62
N ASP A 9 6.20 11.07 -4.02
CA ASP A 9 5.89 11.29 -2.61
C ASP A 9 6.94 10.66 -1.70
N MET A 10 7.38 9.44 -2.00
CA MET A 10 8.43 8.76 -1.24
C MET A 10 9.80 9.44 -1.38
N LEU A 11 10.16 9.92 -2.57
CA LEU A 11 11.41 10.69 -2.75
C LEU A 11 11.38 11.97 -1.90
N LEU A 12 10.28 12.72 -1.95
CA LEU A 12 10.11 13.92 -1.14
C LEU A 12 10.16 13.59 0.36
N PHE A 13 9.50 12.51 0.78
CA PHE A 13 9.54 12.05 2.16
C PHE A 13 10.97 11.77 2.63
N LEU A 14 11.74 11.00 1.85
CA LEU A 14 13.13 10.69 2.18
C LEU A 14 13.97 11.96 2.25
N GLN A 15 13.83 12.88 1.29
CA GLN A 15 14.54 14.15 1.32
C GLN A 15 14.29 14.94 2.60
N LEU A 16 13.03 15.09 3.01
CA LEU A 16 12.68 15.81 4.23
C LEU A 16 13.22 15.09 5.48
N ARG A 17 13.14 13.76 5.52
CA ARG A 17 13.69 12.98 6.64
C ARG A 17 15.20 13.10 6.74
N HIS A 18 15.91 13.21 5.62
CA HIS A 18 17.37 13.36 5.63
C HIS A 18 17.81 14.66 6.29
N GLU A 19 17.05 15.75 6.10
CA GLU A 19 17.31 17.05 6.72
C GLU A 19 17.01 17.06 8.22
N GLU A 20 16.05 16.26 8.67
CA GLU A 20 15.62 16.21 10.08
C GLU A 20 16.37 15.18 10.92
N LEU A 21 16.85 14.09 10.31
CA LEU A 21 17.51 13.00 11.03
C LEU A 21 18.91 13.44 11.50
N VAL A 22 19.25 13.09 12.74
CA VAL A 22 20.61 13.26 13.23
C VAL A 22 21.61 12.38 12.46
N ALA A 23 22.88 12.78 12.45
CA ALA A 23 23.94 11.97 11.85
C ALA A 23 23.95 10.54 12.43
N ASN A 24 24.01 9.54 11.55
CA ASN A 24 23.90 8.10 11.87
C ASN A 24 22.56 7.67 12.51
N GLY A 25 21.54 8.52 12.47
CA GLY A 25 20.19 8.14 12.86
C GLY A 25 19.65 7.03 11.96
N GLN A 26 18.66 6.30 12.48
CA GLN A 26 17.97 5.24 11.74
C GLN A 26 16.47 5.50 11.70
N MET A 27 15.82 4.99 10.66
CA MET A 27 14.39 5.08 10.46
C MET A 27 13.84 3.69 10.16
N VAL A 28 12.71 3.37 10.77
CA VAL A 28 11.96 2.13 10.50
C VAL A 28 10.62 2.53 9.90
N LEU A 29 10.31 1.97 8.72
CA LEU A 29 9.05 2.21 8.02
C LEU A 29 8.26 0.91 7.92
N THR A 30 6.95 0.99 8.14
CA THR A 30 6.02 -0.13 7.94
C THR A 30 4.79 0.41 7.24
N PHE A 31 4.47 -0.15 6.08
CA PHE A 31 3.34 0.25 5.25
C PHE A 31 2.89 -0.92 4.37
N LEU A 32 1.69 -0.80 3.83
CA LEU A 32 1.09 -1.82 2.96
C LEU A 32 1.86 -1.90 1.64
N GLY A 33 2.31 -3.10 1.28
CA GLY A 33 2.98 -3.39 0.01
C GLY A 33 2.29 -4.53 -0.74
N ARG A 34 2.91 -4.98 -1.84
CA ARG A 34 2.47 -6.18 -2.57
C ARG A 34 3.62 -7.14 -2.85
N LYS A 35 3.27 -8.42 -3.00
CA LYS A 35 4.22 -9.53 -3.21
C LYS A 35 4.49 -9.82 -4.68
N HIS A 36 3.48 -9.64 -5.52
CA HIS A 36 3.51 -9.98 -6.94
C HIS A 36 3.34 -8.73 -7.80
N ASP A 37 3.90 -8.77 -9.01
CA ASP A 37 3.78 -7.70 -10.01
C ASP A 37 2.34 -7.42 -10.41
N ASP A 38 1.49 -8.44 -10.29
CA ASP A 38 0.07 -8.28 -10.53
C ASP A 38 -0.55 -7.41 -9.43
N VAL A 39 -0.79 -6.16 -9.82
CA VAL A 39 -1.47 -5.14 -9.02
C VAL A 39 -2.83 -5.63 -8.55
N TYR A 40 -3.45 -6.61 -9.23
CA TYR A 40 -4.77 -7.17 -8.91
C TYR A 40 -4.74 -8.44 -8.03
N SER A 41 -3.56 -9.03 -7.77
CA SER A 41 -3.43 -10.32 -7.05
C SER A 41 -3.33 -10.22 -5.53
N ALA A 42 -3.19 -9.03 -4.95
CA ALA A 42 -2.98 -8.84 -3.52
C ALA A 42 -4.29 -8.79 -2.69
N SER A 43 -4.18 -9.11 -1.40
CA SER A 43 -5.24 -9.01 -0.38
C SER A 43 -5.91 -7.63 -0.30
N LEU A 44 -5.16 -6.56 -0.58
CA LEU A 44 -5.69 -5.19 -0.71
C LEU A 44 -6.78 -5.09 -1.79
N ASN A 45 -6.66 -5.83 -2.89
CA ASN A 45 -7.66 -5.80 -3.95
C ASN A 45 -8.95 -6.48 -3.55
N ARG A 46 -8.93 -7.44 -2.63
CA ARG A 46 -10.16 -8.05 -2.12
C ARG A 46 -10.96 -7.01 -1.34
N LEU A 47 -10.32 -6.26 -0.44
CA LEU A 47 -11.00 -5.19 0.31
C LEU A 47 -11.51 -4.08 -0.63
N TYR A 48 -10.67 -3.60 -1.54
CA TYR A 48 -11.06 -2.54 -2.47
C TYR A 48 -12.09 -3.01 -3.51
N GLY A 49 -12.06 -4.30 -3.88
CA GLY A 49 -13.08 -4.94 -4.70
C GLY A 49 -14.43 -4.96 -4.00
N LEU A 50 -14.47 -5.35 -2.72
CA LEU A 50 -15.70 -5.32 -1.91
C LEU A 50 -16.22 -3.89 -1.72
N LEU A 51 -15.33 -2.93 -1.47
CA LEU A 51 -15.70 -1.51 -1.39
C LEU A 51 -16.28 -1.02 -2.71
N SER A 52 -15.64 -1.33 -3.84
CA SER A 52 -16.12 -0.98 -5.18
C SER A 52 -17.51 -1.55 -5.45
N GLN A 53 -17.73 -2.83 -5.16
CA GLN A 53 -19.05 -3.47 -5.29
C GLN A 53 -20.10 -2.82 -4.39
N SER A 54 -19.74 -2.51 -3.14
CA SER A 54 -20.66 -1.87 -2.19
C SER A 54 -21.09 -0.49 -2.67
N VAL A 55 -20.14 0.32 -3.17
CA VAL A 55 -20.46 1.65 -3.70
C VAL A 55 -21.25 1.53 -5.01
N GLN A 56 -20.96 0.53 -5.85
CA GLN A 56 -21.73 0.24 -7.06
C GLN A 56 -23.19 -0.08 -6.75
N SER A 57 -23.47 -0.88 -5.71
CA SER A 57 -24.86 -1.13 -5.26
C SER A 57 -25.57 0.16 -4.82
N LEU A 58 -24.88 1.08 -4.14
CA LEU A 58 -25.45 2.38 -3.79
C LEU A 58 -25.76 3.26 -5.02
N VAL A 59 -25.03 3.08 -6.12
CA VAL A 59 -25.34 3.74 -7.40
C VAL A 59 -26.59 3.13 -8.03
N GLU A 60 -26.72 1.81 -8.00
CA GLU A 60 -27.88 1.10 -8.53
C GLU A 60 -29.18 1.43 -7.77
N GLU A 61 -29.08 1.65 -6.45
CA GLU A 61 -30.17 2.13 -5.61
C GLU A 61 -30.47 3.64 -5.79
N GLY A 62 -29.67 4.36 -6.58
CA GLY A 62 -29.83 5.79 -6.83
C GLY A 62 -29.41 6.69 -5.65
N LEU A 63 -28.77 6.12 -4.62
CA LEU A 63 -28.26 6.84 -3.46
C LEU A 63 -26.96 7.59 -3.78
N VAL A 64 -26.17 7.08 -4.73
CA VAL A 64 -24.95 7.70 -5.22
C VAL A 64 -25.07 7.97 -6.73
N LYS A 65 -24.69 9.18 -7.14
CA LYS A 65 -24.61 9.53 -8.56
C LYS A 65 -23.45 8.78 -9.22
N LYS A 66 -23.70 8.16 -10.37
CA LYS A 66 -22.68 7.40 -11.12
C LYS A 66 -21.44 8.24 -11.41
N GLU A 67 -21.62 9.52 -11.76
CA GLU A 67 -20.49 10.41 -12.08
C GLU A 67 -19.55 10.62 -10.89
N LYS A 68 -20.06 10.54 -9.65
CA LYS A 68 -19.22 10.61 -8.46
C LYS A 68 -18.34 9.37 -8.31
N LEU A 69 -18.91 8.19 -8.55
CA LEU A 69 -18.16 6.92 -8.53
C LEU A 69 -17.09 6.92 -9.62
N ASP A 70 -17.45 7.30 -10.85
CA ASP A 70 -16.53 7.32 -11.98
C ASP A 70 -15.35 8.30 -11.77
N SER A 71 -15.58 9.40 -11.03
CA SER A 71 -14.53 10.37 -10.70
C SER A 71 -13.67 9.99 -9.47
N PHE A 72 -14.11 9.00 -8.70
CA PHE A 72 -13.48 8.66 -7.42
C PHE A 72 -12.32 7.68 -7.64
N ASN A 73 -11.13 8.09 -7.17
CA ASN A 73 -9.95 7.23 -7.14
C ASN A 73 -9.44 7.14 -5.70
N LEU A 74 -9.11 5.93 -5.25
CA LEU A 74 -8.50 5.72 -3.94
C LEU A 74 -7.00 6.06 -4.01
N PRO A 75 -6.49 6.99 -3.17
CA PRO A 75 -5.10 7.42 -3.19
C PRO A 75 -4.22 6.42 -2.42
N VAL A 76 -4.35 5.12 -2.72
CA VAL A 76 -3.60 4.06 -2.05
C VAL A 76 -2.81 3.30 -3.10
N TYR A 77 -1.50 3.18 -2.86
CA TYR A 77 -0.61 2.40 -3.70
C TYR A 77 0.20 1.45 -2.81
N GLY A 78 0.07 0.14 -3.07
CA GLY A 78 0.91 -0.88 -2.45
C GLY A 78 2.11 -1.17 -3.36
N PRO A 79 3.31 -0.66 -3.05
CA PRO A 79 4.48 -0.88 -3.87
C PRO A 79 5.04 -2.29 -3.70
N LEU A 80 5.79 -2.75 -4.70
CA LEU A 80 6.71 -3.87 -4.59
C LEU A 80 7.94 -3.46 -3.78
N MET A 81 8.58 -4.43 -3.14
CA MET A 81 9.84 -4.17 -2.45
C MET A 81 10.93 -3.62 -3.39
N ASP A 82 10.94 -4.07 -4.66
CA ASP A 82 11.87 -3.57 -5.67
C ASP A 82 11.62 -2.09 -6.01
N GLU A 83 10.35 -1.65 -6.02
CA GLU A 83 10.01 -0.24 -6.23
C GLU A 83 10.47 0.62 -5.05
N VAL A 84 10.29 0.13 -3.82
CA VAL A 84 10.78 0.80 -2.61
C VAL A 84 12.30 0.92 -2.65
N LYS A 85 13.00 -0.17 -2.96
CA LYS A 85 14.46 -0.19 -3.08
C LYS A 85 14.96 0.79 -4.13
N ALA A 86 14.35 0.79 -5.31
CA ALA A 86 14.72 1.72 -6.38
C ALA A 86 14.57 3.20 -5.96
N VAL A 87 13.54 3.53 -5.16
CA VAL A 87 13.36 4.89 -4.63
C VAL A 87 14.40 5.25 -3.58
N VAL A 88 14.73 4.33 -2.67
CA VAL A 88 15.78 4.54 -1.67
C VAL A 88 17.13 4.75 -2.36
N ASP A 89 17.50 3.87 -3.29
CA ASP A 89 18.75 3.97 -4.06
C ASP A 89 18.82 5.28 -4.86
N GLN A 90 17.70 5.71 -5.44
CA GLN A 90 17.61 6.98 -6.16
C GLN A 90 17.78 8.21 -5.25
N SER A 91 17.32 8.14 -3.98
CA SER A 91 17.44 9.26 -3.05
C SER A 91 18.90 9.60 -2.72
N GLN A 92 19.80 8.59 -2.75
CA GLN A 92 21.21 8.70 -2.34
C GLN A 92 21.41 9.26 -0.92
N GLN A 93 20.38 9.21 -0.07
CA GLN A 93 20.36 9.83 1.26
C GLN A 93 20.36 8.80 2.39
N PHE A 94 19.98 7.56 2.09
CA PHE A 94 19.83 6.47 3.05
C PHE A 94 20.39 5.18 2.48
N GLU A 95 20.83 4.32 3.39
CA GLU A 95 21.19 2.94 3.10
C GLU A 95 20.09 2.01 3.64
N LEU A 96 19.59 1.11 2.79
CA LEU A 96 18.60 0.12 3.21
C LEU A 96 19.28 -1.05 3.94
N THR A 97 19.24 -1.03 5.27
CA THR A 97 19.90 -2.04 6.11
C THR A 97 19.12 -3.34 6.24
N HIS A 98 17.80 -3.26 6.37
CA HIS A 98 16.92 -4.42 6.47
C HIS A 98 15.60 -4.14 5.75
N ASN A 99 15.11 -5.15 5.03
CA ASN A 99 13.78 -5.15 4.46
C ASN A 99 13.13 -6.51 4.69
N LYS A 100 11.82 -6.50 4.93
CA LYS A 100 11.02 -7.70 5.12
C LYS A 100 9.61 -7.43 4.62
N LEU A 101 9.12 -8.35 3.80
CA LEU A 101 7.69 -8.45 3.49
C LEU A 101 7.10 -9.54 4.39
N PHE A 102 5.97 -9.25 5.01
CA PHE A 102 5.21 -10.22 5.79
C PHE A 102 3.73 -10.02 5.55
N GLU A 103 2.98 -11.10 5.72
CA GLU A 103 1.53 -11.12 5.60
C GLU A 103 0.92 -11.08 7.00
N THR A 104 -0.23 -10.44 7.14
CA THR A 104 -0.97 -10.32 8.40
C THR A 104 -2.39 -10.83 8.21
N ASN A 105 -2.93 -11.52 9.21
CA ASN A 105 -4.35 -11.84 9.18
C ASN A 105 -5.19 -10.54 9.21
N TRP A 106 -6.23 -10.52 8.41
CA TRP A 106 -7.21 -9.44 8.32
C TRP A 106 -8.28 -9.50 9.41
N ASP A 107 -8.46 -10.67 10.03
CA ASP A 107 -9.39 -10.83 11.13
C ASP A 107 -8.78 -10.24 12.42
N PRO A 108 -9.29 -9.12 12.94
CA PRO A 108 -8.78 -8.52 14.17
C PRO A 108 -9.11 -9.35 15.42
N TYR A 109 -9.92 -10.40 15.28
CA TYR A 109 -10.31 -11.31 16.36
C TYR A 109 -9.72 -12.70 16.21
N ASP A 110 -8.86 -12.93 15.20
CA ASP A 110 -8.16 -14.20 15.10
C ASP A 110 -7.16 -14.33 16.24
N ASP A 111 -7.47 -15.24 17.16
CA ASP A 111 -6.67 -15.61 18.32
C ASP A 111 -5.80 -16.84 18.04
N SER A 112 -5.80 -17.36 16.81
CA SER A 112 -4.94 -18.47 16.42
C SER A 112 -3.49 -18.00 16.25
N GLU A 113 -2.52 -18.78 16.78
CA GLU A 113 -1.11 -18.39 16.79
C GLU A 113 -0.41 -18.48 15.40
N GLY A 114 -1.16 -18.62 14.31
CA GLY A 114 -0.63 -18.80 12.94
C GLY A 114 -1.09 -17.70 11.98
N ASN A 115 -0.17 -17.12 11.21
CA ASN A 115 -0.48 -16.11 10.19
C ASN A 115 -1.12 -16.71 8.91
N ASP A 116 -1.62 -17.95 8.95
CA ASP A 116 -2.11 -18.66 7.77
C ASP A 116 -3.53 -18.19 7.42
N VAL A 117 -3.62 -17.31 6.41
CA VAL A 117 -4.90 -16.93 5.80
C VAL A 117 -5.40 -18.12 4.97
N HIS A 118 -6.41 -18.84 5.46
CA HIS A 118 -7.07 -19.86 4.67
C HIS A 118 -7.84 -19.21 3.52
N ASP A 119 -7.36 -19.39 2.28
CA ASP A 119 -8.14 -19.11 1.08
C ASP A 119 -9.40 -19.98 1.10
N SER A 120 -10.54 -19.36 1.41
CA SER A 120 -11.84 -20.00 1.27
C SER A 120 -12.16 -20.13 -0.22
N VAL A 121 -12.38 -21.39 -0.63
CA VAL A 121 -12.73 -21.88 -1.99
C VAL A 121 -13.88 -21.11 -2.63
#